data_AF-A0A1G5G724-F1
#
_entry.id   AF-A0A1G5G724-F1
#
_cell.length_a   1.000
_cell.length_b   1.000
_cell.length_c   1.000
_cell.angle_alpha   90.00
_cell.angle_beta   90.00
_cell.angle_gamma   90.00
#
_symmetry.space_group_name_H-M   'P 1'
#
loop_
_entity.id
_entity.type
_entity.pdbx_description
1 polymer ?
#
loop_
_entity_poly.entity_id
_entity_poly.type
_entity_poly.pdbx_seq_one_letter_code
_entity_poly.pdbx_strand_id
1 'polypeptide(L)'
;MAGMITSKVDKLRTQGESFSSAGDQLERNIASLRSAIELLVKSTGGNTSPQLASSFETAEDELDDYIEKLRNVGQALVDAADRHLNEDDSLAGDVSIDLV
;
A
#
# COMPACT_ATOMS: atom_id res chain seq x y z
N MET A 1 -27.16 4.84 -15.08
CA MET A 1 -26.53 4.67 -13.75
C MET A 1 -25.19 3.92 -13.83
N ALA A 2 -25.01 2.97 -14.77
CA ALA A 2 -23.75 2.24 -15.01
C ALA A 2 -22.48 3.14 -15.05
N GLY A 3 -22.48 4.25 -15.79
CA GLY A 3 -21.28 5.12 -15.92
C GLY A 3 -20.83 5.82 -14.63
N MET A 4 -21.69 5.95 -13.62
CA MET A 4 -21.31 6.55 -12.34
C MET A 4 -20.65 5.52 -11.40
N ILE A 5 -20.97 4.24 -11.58
CA ILE A 5 -20.41 3.12 -10.81
C ILE A 5 -19.02 2.79 -11.35
N THR A 6 -18.83 2.70 -12.66
CA THR A 6 -17.52 2.50 -13.30
C THR A 6 -16.51 3.58 -12.88
N SER A 7 -16.94 4.86 -12.86
CA SER A 7 -16.10 5.97 -12.41
C SER A 7 -15.70 5.90 -10.92
N LYS A 8 -16.52 5.28 -10.07
CA LYS A 8 -16.22 5.14 -8.63
C LYS A 8 -15.28 3.96 -8.37
N VAL A 9 -15.47 2.85 -9.09
CA VAL A 9 -14.58 1.68 -9.09
C VAL A 9 -13.18 2.07 -9.55
N ASP A 10 -13.07 2.80 -10.66
CA ASP A 10 -11.77 3.23 -11.20
C ASP A 10 -11.01 4.11 -10.20
N LYS A 11 -11.72 4.98 -9.46
CA LYS A 11 -11.11 5.80 -8.41
C LYS A 11 -10.60 4.97 -7.24
N LEU A 12 -11.36 3.98 -6.78
CA LEU A 12 -10.94 3.09 -5.69
C LEU A 12 -9.72 2.26 -6.09
N ARG A 13 -9.72 1.72 -7.32
CA ARG A 13 -8.57 0.98 -7.86
C ARG A 13 -7.34 1.87 -7.99
N THR A 14 -7.47 3.05 -8.57
CA THR A 14 -6.37 4.03 -8.68
C THR A 14 -5.81 4.42 -7.29
N GLN A 15 -6.68 4.60 -6.30
CA GLN A 15 -6.25 4.88 -4.93
C GLN A 15 -5.52 3.70 -4.30
N GLY A 16 -6.04 2.47 -4.47
CA GLY A 16 -5.39 1.25 -3.98
C GLY A 16 -3.99 1.05 -4.59
N GLU A 17 -3.86 1.21 -5.90
CA GLU A 17 -2.57 1.18 -6.62
C GLU A 17 -1.61 2.27 -6.13
N SER A 18 -2.12 3.47 -5.85
CA SER A 18 -1.31 4.57 -5.31
C SER A 18 -0.78 4.26 -3.91
N PHE A 19 -1.60 3.66 -3.04
CA PHE A 19 -1.14 3.23 -1.71
C PHE A 19 -0.12 2.09 -1.78
N SER A 20 -0.31 1.13 -2.70
CA SER A 20 0.67 0.07 -2.92
C SER A 20 2.01 0.63 -3.40
N SER A 21 1.98 1.54 -4.38
CA SER A 21 3.17 2.23 -4.90
C SER A 21 3.88 3.05 -3.82
N ALA A 22 3.14 3.73 -2.94
CA ALA A 22 3.69 4.44 -1.79
C ALA A 22 4.37 3.49 -0.80
N GLY A 23 3.76 2.32 -0.52
CA GLY A 23 4.37 1.27 0.29
C GLY A 23 5.69 0.77 -0.29
N ASP A 24 5.73 0.47 -1.60
CA ASP A 24 6.94 0.01 -2.29
C ASP A 24 8.04 1.10 -2.35
N GLN A 25 7.64 2.38 -2.38
CA GLN A 25 8.61 3.48 -2.31
C GLN A 25 9.18 3.66 -0.90
N LEU A 26 8.37 3.49 0.15
CA LEU A 26 8.84 3.50 1.53
C LEU A 26 9.80 2.33 1.79
N GLU A 27 9.50 1.13 1.30
CA GLU A 27 10.39 -0.04 1.44
C GLU A 27 11.77 0.21 0.84
N ARG A 28 11.81 0.83 -0.35
CA ARG A 28 13.08 1.25 -0.98
C ARG A 28 13.83 2.31 -0.17
N ASN A 29 13.12 3.26 0.43
CA ASN A 29 13.74 4.28 1.27
C ASN A 29 14.34 3.68 2.55
N ILE A 30 13.66 2.74 3.20
CA ILE A 30 14.19 2.00 4.36
C ILE A 30 15.43 1.20 3.97
N ALA A 31 15.39 0.46 2.85
CA ALA A 31 16.55 -0.30 2.38
C ALA A 31 17.77 0.60 2.10
N SER A 32 17.54 1.81 1.59
CA SER A 32 18.59 2.81 1.40
C SER A 32 19.16 3.33 2.73
N LEU A 33 18.29 3.60 3.71
CA LEU A 33 18.69 4.01 5.07
C LEU A 33 19.48 2.91 5.79
N ARG A 34 19.06 1.64 5.70
CA ARG A 34 19.79 0.44 6.17
C ARG A 34 21.22 0.47 5.68
N SER A 35 21.37 0.59 4.36
CA SER A 35 22.66 0.59 3.69
C SER A 35 23.54 1.77 4.14
N ALA A 36 22.97 2.96 4.28
CA ALA A 36 23.69 4.15 4.72
C ALA A 36 24.22 4.01 6.16
N ILE A 37 23.44 3.40 7.05
CA ILE A 37 23.84 3.22 8.45
C ILE A 37 24.86 2.10 8.61
N GLU A 38 24.74 1.00 7.88
CA GLU A 38 25.80 -0.01 7.84
C GLU A 38 27.14 0.59 7.38
N LEU A 39 27.11 1.46 6.37
CA LEU A 39 28.30 2.17 5.89
C LEU A 39 28.84 3.12 6.96
N LEU A 40 27.98 3.84 7.67
CA LEU A 40 28.36 4.71 8.77
C LEU A 40 29.07 3.91 9.87
N VAL A 41 28.47 2.81 10.33
CA VAL A 41 29.02 1.90 11.36
C VAL A 41 30.38 1.34 10.93
N LYS A 42 30.51 0.91 9.67
CA LYS A 42 31.78 0.43 9.12
C LYS A 42 32.83 1.55 9.08
N SER A 43 32.44 2.76 8.66
CA SER A 43 33.33 3.92 8.57
C SER A 43 33.84 4.41 9.92
N THR A 44 33.05 4.23 10.99
CA THR A 44 33.46 4.57 12.36
C THR A 44 34.25 3.45 13.03
N GLY A 45 34.52 2.33 12.33
CA GLY A 45 35.16 1.15 12.91
C GLY A 45 34.34 0.50 14.04
N GLY A 46 33.01 0.64 13.99
CA GLY A 46 32.10 0.19 15.03
C GLY A 46 31.88 1.18 16.18
N ASN A 47 32.53 2.35 16.17
CA ASN A 47 32.35 3.40 17.19
C ASN A 47 31.14 4.31 16.91
N THR A 48 30.02 3.74 16.47
CA THR A 48 28.77 4.48 16.34
C THR A 48 28.14 4.66 17.71
N SER A 49 27.53 5.82 17.98
CA SER A 49 26.82 6.04 19.25
C SER A 49 25.74 4.97 19.45
N PRO A 50 25.69 4.28 20.59
CA PRO A 50 24.64 3.30 20.89
C PRO A 50 23.23 3.88 20.75
N GLN A 51 23.05 5.18 21.06
CA GLN A 51 21.77 5.86 20.85
C GLN A 51 21.39 5.95 19.36
N LEU A 52 22.36 6.12 18.46
CA LEU A 52 22.09 6.21 17.03
C LEU A 52 21.64 4.85 16.47
N ALA A 53 22.26 3.76 16.93
CA ALA A 53 21.87 2.41 16.55
C ALA A 53 20.44 2.09 17.05
N SER A 54 20.13 2.38 18.32
CA SER A 54 18.80 2.10 18.88
C SER A 54 17.69 2.96 18.25
N SER A 55 17.97 4.24 17.96
CA SER A 55 17.01 5.10 17.29
C SER A 55 16.74 4.66 15.86
N PHE A 56 17.74 4.05 15.20
CA PHE A 56 17.53 3.49 13.88
C PHE A 56 16.67 2.24 13.91
N GLU A 57 17.00 1.24 14.76
CA GLU A 57 16.17 0.03 14.92
C GLU A 57 14.70 0.40 15.22
N THR A 58 14.47 1.34 16.13
CA THR A 58 13.10 1.80 16.44
C THR A 58 12.40 2.41 15.22
N ALA A 59 13.11 3.25 14.45
CA ALA A 59 12.55 3.85 13.25
C ALA A 59 12.29 2.82 12.15
N GLU A 60 13.12 1.77 12.04
CA GLU A 60 12.89 0.68 11.10
C GLU A 60 11.63 -0.10 11.44
N ASP A 61 11.47 -0.52 12.69
CA ASP A 61 10.31 -1.28 13.14
C ASP A 61 9.02 -0.47 12.88
N GLU A 62 9.02 0.83 13.22
CA GLU A 62 7.88 1.71 12.94
C GLU A 62 7.59 1.84 11.43
N LEU A 63 8.64 1.97 10.60
CA LEU A 63 8.47 2.13 9.16
C LEU A 63 8.02 0.83 8.47
N ASP A 64 8.49 -0.33 8.90
CA ASP A 64 8.04 -1.65 8.41
C ASP A 64 6.55 -1.85 8.74
N ASP A 65 6.11 -1.49 9.96
CA ASP A 65 4.70 -1.46 10.37
C ASP A 65 3.84 -0.53 9.48
N TYR A 66 4.38 0.63 9.11
CA TYR A 66 3.69 1.59 8.24
C TYR A 66 3.55 1.08 6.80
N ILE A 67 4.57 0.38 6.27
CA ILE A 67 4.51 -0.24 4.95
C ILE A 67 3.42 -1.31 4.92
N GLU A 68 3.37 -2.16 5.94
CA GLU A 68 2.35 -3.21 6.01
C GLU A 68 0.93 -2.61 6.04
N LYS A 69 0.72 -1.55 6.84
CA LYS A 69 -0.56 -0.81 6.87
C LYS A 69 -0.93 -0.23 5.51
N LEU A 70 0.02 0.36 4.78
CA LEU A 70 -0.22 0.91 3.45
C LEU A 70 -0.59 -0.17 2.44
N ARG A 71 0.08 -1.32 2.47
CA ARG A 71 -0.26 -2.48 1.64
C ARG A 71 -1.65 -3.01 1.96
N ASN A 72 -1.98 -3.16 3.25
CA ASN A 72 -3.30 -3.63 3.70
C ASN A 72 -4.43 -2.67 3.28
N VAL A 73 -4.22 -1.35 3.41
CA VAL A 73 -5.19 -0.34 2.94
C VAL A 73 -5.32 -0.37 1.42
N GLY A 74 -4.20 -0.47 0.69
CA GLY A 74 -4.20 -0.59 -0.76
C GLY A 74 -5.00 -1.79 -1.24
N GLN A 75 -4.74 -2.97 -0.67
CA GLN A 75 -5.45 -4.20 -1.00
C GLN A 75 -6.95 -4.10 -0.68
N ALA A 76 -7.32 -3.56 0.48
CA ALA A 76 -8.72 -3.40 0.87
C ALA A 76 -9.50 -2.48 -0.10
N LEU A 77 -8.85 -1.45 -0.65
CA LEU A 77 -9.45 -0.56 -1.65
C LEU A 77 -9.63 -1.25 -3.01
N VAL A 78 -8.68 -2.08 -3.43
CA VAL A 78 -8.79 -2.90 -4.65
C VAL A 78 -9.92 -3.93 -4.49
N ASP A 79 -9.95 -4.66 -3.37
CA ASP A 79 -11.00 -5.64 -3.07
C ASP A 79 -12.40 -5.01 -3.04
N ALA A 80 -12.52 -3.80 -2.49
CA ALA A 80 -13.77 -3.05 -2.48
C ALA A 80 -14.21 -2.64 -3.90
N ALA A 81 -13.26 -2.27 -4.77
CA ALA A 81 -13.53 -1.96 -6.16
C ALA A 81 -14.03 -3.21 -6.92
N ASP A 82 -13.41 -4.36 -6.70
CA ASP A 82 -13.77 -5.63 -7.34
C ASP A 82 -15.14 -6.14 -6.88
N ARG A 83 -15.47 -6.02 -5.58
CA ARG A 83 -16.81 -6.36 -5.07
C ARG A 83 -17.89 -5.48 -5.69
N HIS A 84 -17.64 -4.18 -5.80
CA HIS A 84 -18.59 -3.25 -6.43
C HIS A 84 -18.83 -3.57 -7.91
N LEU A 85 -17.83 -4.06 -8.65
CA LEU A 85 -18.02 -4.55 -10.01
C LEU A 85 -18.89 -5.82 -10.05
N ASN A 86 -18.59 -6.80 -9.19
CA ASN A 86 -19.33 -8.06 -9.17
C ASN A 86 -20.80 -7.88 -8.74
N GLU A 87 -21.08 -6.98 -7.80
CA GLU A 87 -22.45 -6.64 -7.39
C GLU A 87 -23.22 -5.92 -8.52
N ASP A 88 -22.56 -5.05 -9.29
CA ASP A 88 -23.17 -4.34 -10.43
C ASP A 88 -23.43 -5.30 -11.61
N ASP A 89 -22.50 -6.20 -11.93
CA ASP A 89 -22.68 -7.25 -12.93
C ASP A 89 -23.80 -8.23 -12.54
N SER A 90 -23.91 -8.57 -11.26
CA SER A 90 -25.01 -9.39 -10.75
C SER A 90 -26.35 -8.67 -10.89
N LEU A 91 -26.44 -7.38 -10.57
CA LEU A 91 -27.67 -6.60 -10.74
C LEU A 91 -28.02 -6.40 -12.22
N ALA A 92 -27.03 -6.19 -13.09
CA ALA A 92 -27.25 -6.08 -14.54
C ALA A 92 -27.71 -7.41 -15.15
N GLY A 93 -27.21 -8.55 -14.65
CA GLY A 93 -27.64 -9.90 -15.06
C GLY A 93 -29.03 -10.30 -14.53
N ASP A 94 -29.36 -9.91 -13.30
CA ASP A 94 -30.66 -10.21 -12.66
C ASP A 94 -31.79 -9.30 -13.19
N VAL A 95 -31.44 -8.16 -13.82
CA VAL A 95 -32.36 -7.39 -14.67
C VAL A 95 -32.40 -7.98 -16.09
N SER A 96 -32.71 -9.28 -16.19
CA SER A 96 -33.25 -9.84 -17.42
C SER A 96 -34.74 -9.48 -17.46
N ILE A 97 -35.06 -8.34 -18.09
CA ILE A 97 -36.45 -7.99 -18.38
C ILE A 97 -36.95 -8.99 -19.41
N ASP A 98 -37.74 -9.97 -18.97
CA ASP A 98 -38.61 -10.76 -19.84
C ASP A 98 -39.58 -9.78 -20.52
N LEU A 99 -39.26 -9.41 -21.77
CA LEU A 99 -40.20 -8.74 -22.65
C LEU A 99 -41.21 -9.78 -23.14
N VAL A 100 -42.40 -9.78 -22.52
CA VAL A 100 -43.63 -10.37 -23.07
C VAL A 100 -44.27 -9.39 -24.05
#